data_AF-A0A817QBW9-F1
#
_entry.id   AF-A0A817QBW9-F1
#
_cell.length_a   1.000
_cell.length_b   1.000
_cell.length_c   1.000
_cell.angle_alpha   90.00
_cell.angle_beta   90.00
_cell.angle_gamma   90.00
#
_symmetry.space_group_name_H-M   'P 1'
#
loop_
_entity.id
_entity.type
_entity.pdbx_description
1 polymer ?
#
loop_
_entity_poly.entity_id
_entity_poly.type
_entity_poly.pdbx_seq_one_letter_code
_entity_poly.pdbx_strand_id
1 'polypeptide(L)'
;MHLLVAVPFLFNLVLATINGENPCRYVDSAGIIDLTSLGHTDGTPAFPDISQSASSWMQYCDRVVSFSEYSFNPCKPFTEGTTCKDVAVCQVPFTSGESFILAKHDSAVWIPPIGFGGSATLTYTYQTKHVKISMQCTKDTEVNVLEIISESPQETYNMKLSSKCACFDGCKNKPGPDPDKPNKGLSGGAVLLIIVVVLVFIYLITFMSFNKFKREATGLDILPHRSFWISLPGYSKDGVIFIFQKLTNKGATYQTV
;
A
#
# COMPACT_ATOMS: atom_id res chain seq x y z
N MET A 1 -24.98 -1.76 -17.44
CA MET A 1 -23.95 -2.77 -17.08
C MET A 1 -22.61 -2.14 -16.68
N HIS A 2 -22.15 -1.05 -17.29
CA HIS A 2 -20.88 -0.38 -16.94
C HIS A 2 -20.83 0.31 -15.57
N LEU A 3 -21.97 0.75 -15.03
CA LEU A 3 -22.04 1.45 -13.73
C LEU A 3 -21.81 0.54 -12.50
N LEU A 4 -22.10 -0.76 -12.61
CA LEU A 4 -21.95 -1.71 -11.51
C LEU A 4 -20.49 -2.17 -11.31
N VAL A 5 -19.64 -2.00 -12.32
CA VAL A 5 -18.20 -2.33 -12.25
C VAL A 5 -17.39 -1.17 -11.66
N ALA A 6 -17.85 0.07 -11.86
CA ALA A 6 -17.14 1.27 -11.38
C ALA A 6 -17.19 1.42 -9.85
N VAL A 7 -18.27 1.01 -9.19
CA VAL A 7 -18.45 1.16 -7.74
C VAL A 7 -17.44 0.35 -6.91
N PRO A 8 -17.23 -0.97 -7.16
CA PRO A 8 -16.20 -1.72 -6.46
C PRO A 8 -14.78 -1.27 -6.87
N PHE A 9 -14.58 -0.81 -8.11
CA PHE A 9 -13.28 -0.31 -8.55
C PHE A 9 -12.91 1.00 -7.83
N LEU A 10 -13.86 1.92 -7.70
CA LEU A 10 -13.68 3.16 -6.93
C LEU A 10 -13.54 2.90 -5.44
N PHE A 11 -14.24 1.90 -4.87
CA PHE A 11 -14.08 1.51 -3.47
C PHE A 11 -12.68 0.95 -3.17
N ASN A 12 -12.15 0.10 -4.05
CA ASN A 12 -10.79 -0.43 -3.94
C ASN A 12 -9.72 0.65 -4.19
N LEU A 13 -9.95 1.56 -5.16
CA LEU A 13 -9.05 2.69 -5.43
C LEU A 13 -9.01 3.67 -4.26
N VAL A 14 -10.16 3.92 -3.62
CA VAL A 14 -10.23 4.77 -2.43
C VAL A 14 -9.44 4.12 -1.29
N LEU A 15 -9.61 2.82 -1.01
CA LEU A 15 -8.81 2.08 0.00
C LEU A 15 -7.30 2.15 -0.26
N ALA A 16 -6.86 2.06 -1.52
CA ALA A 16 -5.45 2.18 -1.88
C ALA A 16 -4.89 3.61 -1.69
N THR A 17 -5.72 4.65 -1.82
CA THR A 17 -5.28 6.05 -1.67
C THR A 17 -5.28 6.60 -0.25
N ILE A 18 -5.91 5.92 0.72
CA ILE A 18 -5.99 6.41 2.13
C ILE A 18 -4.71 6.15 2.93
N ASN A 19 -3.94 5.15 2.52
CA ASN A 19 -2.58 4.95 3.01
C ASN A 19 -1.67 5.70 2.03
N GLY A 20 -1.04 6.80 2.45
CA GLY A 20 0.17 7.22 1.75
C GLY A 20 1.17 6.07 1.88
N GLU A 21 1.19 5.17 0.90
CA GLU A 21 1.84 3.87 1.02
C GLU A 21 3.33 4.09 1.09
N ASN A 22 3.85 4.08 2.31
CA ASN A 22 5.25 3.80 2.52
C ASN A 22 5.41 2.31 2.16
N PRO A 23 6.09 1.95 1.05
CA PRO A 23 6.21 0.56 0.60
C PRO A 23 6.94 -0.33 1.63
N CYS A 24 7.59 0.27 2.62
CA CYS A 24 8.20 -0.40 3.76
C CYS A 24 7.23 -0.93 4.81
N ARG A 25 5.99 -0.43 4.80
CA ARG A 25 5.05 -0.60 5.91
C ARG A 25 3.78 -1.25 5.41
N TYR A 26 3.47 -2.39 6.00
CA TYR A 26 2.19 -3.05 5.82
C TYR A 26 1.33 -2.83 7.06
N VAL A 27 0.10 -2.37 6.87
CA VAL A 27 -0.84 -2.03 7.94
C VAL A 27 -2.12 -2.84 7.75
N ASP A 28 -2.53 -3.52 8.82
CA ASP A 28 -3.78 -4.28 8.89
C ASP A 28 -4.36 -4.16 10.31
N SER A 29 -5.57 -4.64 10.50
CA SER A 29 -6.24 -4.87 11.79
C SER A 29 -5.39 -5.60 12.83
N ALA A 30 -4.44 -6.44 12.42
CA ALA A 30 -3.53 -7.17 13.30
C ALA A 30 -2.35 -6.33 13.82
N GLY A 31 -2.03 -5.18 13.20
CA GLY A 31 -0.91 -4.30 13.56
C GLY A 31 -0.11 -3.84 12.35
N ILE A 32 1.15 -3.44 12.58
CA ILE A 32 2.03 -2.90 11.54
C ILE A 32 3.27 -3.78 11.37
N ILE A 33 3.57 -4.19 10.14
CA ILE A 33 4.88 -4.72 9.76
C ILE A 33 5.68 -3.54 9.22
N ASP A 34 6.84 -3.25 9.81
CA ASP A 34 7.70 -2.12 9.42
C ASP A 34 9.12 -2.61 9.13
N LEU A 35 9.51 -2.57 7.86
CA LEU A 35 10.83 -3.00 7.41
C LEU A 35 11.85 -1.86 7.36
N THR A 36 11.47 -0.63 7.74
CA THR A 36 12.31 0.58 7.57
C THR A 36 13.68 0.43 8.23
N SER A 37 13.74 -0.24 9.37
CA SER A 37 14.99 -0.44 10.11
C SER A 37 15.88 -1.56 9.59
N LEU A 38 15.36 -2.43 8.72
CA LEU A 38 16.17 -3.47 8.09
C LEU A 38 16.96 -2.93 6.90
N GLY A 39 16.48 -1.86 6.26
CA GLY A 39 17.10 -1.31 5.07
C GLY A 39 18.33 -0.49 5.40
N HIS A 40 19.44 -0.76 4.73
CA HIS A 40 20.61 0.10 4.78
C HIS A 40 20.36 1.40 4.01
N THR A 41 20.91 2.50 4.51
CA THR A 41 20.73 3.85 3.92
C THR A 41 21.97 4.37 3.20
N ASP A 42 23.07 3.62 3.25
CA ASP A 42 24.37 3.96 2.66
C ASP A 42 24.48 3.54 1.18
N GLY A 43 23.40 3.03 0.59
CA GLY A 43 23.35 2.57 -0.79
C GLY A 43 23.90 1.15 -0.99
N THR A 44 24.14 0.41 0.10
CA THR A 44 24.50 -1.03 0.07
C THR A 44 23.27 -1.91 0.35
N PRO A 45 23.27 -3.19 -0.07
CA PRO A 45 22.21 -4.12 0.31
C PRO A 45 22.32 -4.56 1.77
N ALA A 46 21.18 -4.63 2.46
CA ALA A 46 21.10 -5.18 3.82
C ALA A 46 21.33 -6.70 3.86
N PHE A 47 20.99 -7.40 2.77
CA PHE A 47 21.20 -8.82 2.57
C PHE A 47 22.02 -9.02 1.29
N PRO A 48 23.36 -8.89 1.34
CA PRO A 48 24.24 -9.10 0.18
C PRO A 48 24.45 -10.59 -0.12
N ASP A 49 24.65 -10.91 -1.39
CA ASP A 49 25.26 -12.14 -1.88
C ASP A 49 24.65 -13.44 -1.32
N ILE A 50 23.32 -13.46 -1.13
CA ILE A 50 22.62 -14.61 -0.58
C ILE A 50 22.44 -15.65 -1.68
N SER A 51 23.00 -16.84 -1.48
CA SER A 51 22.76 -17.99 -2.35
C SER A 51 21.54 -18.79 -1.91
N GLN A 52 20.90 -19.49 -2.85
CA GLN A 52 19.84 -20.44 -2.53
C GLN A 52 20.39 -21.55 -1.65
N SER A 53 19.74 -21.78 -0.50
CA SER A 53 20.09 -22.91 0.36
C SER A 53 19.83 -24.20 -0.41
N ALA A 54 20.87 -25.00 -0.63
CA ALA A 54 20.71 -26.32 -1.22
C ALA A 54 19.75 -27.10 -0.32
N SER A 55 18.59 -27.50 -0.85
CA SER A 55 17.75 -28.45 -0.15
C SER A 55 18.56 -29.71 0.15
N SER A 56 18.24 -30.41 1.24
CA SER A 56 18.99 -31.61 1.68
C SER A 56 19.07 -32.70 0.60
N TRP A 57 18.14 -32.73 -0.36
CA TRP A 57 18.16 -33.65 -1.51
C TRP A 57 18.98 -33.14 -2.71
N MET A 58 19.37 -31.86 -2.73
CA MET A 58 20.24 -31.25 -3.74
C MET A 58 21.74 -31.38 -3.39
N GLN A 59 22.06 -32.07 -2.29
CA GLN A 59 23.42 -32.27 -1.79
C GLN A 59 24.21 -33.33 -2.60
N TYR A 60 23.60 -34.01 -3.58
CA TYR A 60 24.21 -35.18 -4.24
C TYR A 60 24.49 -35.03 -5.75
N CYS A 61 24.18 -33.89 -6.37
CA CYS A 61 24.49 -33.65 -7.80
C CYS A 61 25.71 -32.74 -7.93
N ASP A 62 26.90 -33.32 -7.75
CA ASP A 62 28.18 -32.73 -8.12
C ASP A 62 28.31 -32.69 -9.65
N ARG A 63 27.80 -31.60 -10.27
CA ARG A 63 28.32 -30.89 -11.45
C ARG A 63 27.27 -29.93 -12.01
N VAL A 64 27.54 -28.63 -11.87
CA VAL A 64 26.84 -27.51 -12.53
C VAL A 64 25.39 -27.27 -12.06
N VAL A 65 25.22 -26.97 -10.76
CA VAL A 65 24.06 -26.17 -10.34
C VAL A 65 24.48 -24.72 -10.48
N SER A 66 23.84 -23.96 -11.36
CA SER A 66 24.06 -22.53 -11.51
C SER A 66 23.56 -21.82 -10.25
N PHE A 67 24.39 -21.74 -9.22
CA PHE A 67 24.10 -20.90 -8.07
C PHE A 67 24.12 -19.45 -8.55
N SER A 68 23.05 -18.72 -8.24
CA SER A 68 23.07 -17.27 -8.34
C SER A 68 23.09 -16.71 -6.95
N GLU A 69 23.81 -15.62 -6.79
CA GLU A 69 23.78 -14.80 -5.58
C GLU A 69 22.75 -13.71 -5.77
N TYR A 70 22.06 -13.38 -4.68
CA TYR A 70 20.98 -12.40 -4.66
C TYR A 70 21.26 -11.38 -3.57
N SER A 71 21.19 -10.10 -3.95
CA SER A 71 21.32 -8.98 -3.04
C SER A 71 19.97 -8.29 -2.89
N PHE A 72 19.54 -8.02 -1.66
CA PHE A 72 18.27 -7.34 -1.35
C PHE A 72 18.49 -6.23 -0.33
N ASN A 73 17.86 -5.09 -0.58
CA ASN A 73 17.70 -4.03 0.42
C ASN A 73 16.22 -3.68 0.56
N PRO A 74 15.58 -3.92 1.72
CA PRO A 74 14.25 -3.42 1.95
C PRO A 74 14.28 -1.89 1.98
N CYS A 75 13.19 -1.24 1.58
CA CYS A 75 12.93 0.20 1.75
C CYS A 75 13.77 1.22 0.99
N LYS A 76 15.04 0.93 0.73
CA LYS A 76 16.00 1.89 0.20
C LYS A 76 16.70 1.29 -1.02
N PRO A 77 16.82 2.04 -2.11
CA PRO A 77 17.55 1.56 -3.28
C PRO A 77 19.01 1.36 -2.93
N PHE A 78 19.62 0.36 -3.56
CA PHE A 78 21.06 0.13 -3.52
C PHE A 78 21.62 0.03 -4.94
N THR A 79 22.93 0.16 -5.06
CA THR A 79 23.65 -0.02 -6.33
C THR A 79 24.77 -1.02 -6.14
N GLU A 80 24.89 -1.95 -7.09
CA GLU A 80 25.87 -3.04 -7.05
C GLU A 80 26.30 -3.41 -8.47
N GLY A 81 27.60 -3.63 -8.66
CA GLY A 81 28.17 -3.90 -9.97
C GLY A 81 27.91 -2.78 -10.99
N THR A 82 27.81 -3.15 -12.27
CA THR A 82 27.63 -2.21 -13.38
C THR A 82 26.16 -2.05 -13.81
N THR A 83 25.33 -3.09 -13.59
CA THR A 83 23.95 -3.15 -14.10
C THR A 83 22.91 -2.78 -13.04
N CYS A 84 23.07 -3.22 -11.79
CA CYS A 84 22.10 -3.00 -10.74
C CYS A 84 22.26 -1.60 -10.13
N LYS A 85 21.54 -0.62 -10.70
CA LYS A 85 21.51 0.77 -10.23
C LYS A 85 20.12 1.13 -9.70
N ASP A 86 20.10 1.68 -8.48
CA ASP A 86 18.89 2.09 -7.78
C ASP A 86 17.81 0.98 -7.72
N VAL A 87 18.23 -0.24 -7.34
CA VAL A 87 17.39 -1.44 -7.35
C VAL A 87 16.93 -1.83 -5.94
N ALA A 88 15.87 -2.64 -5.87
CA ALA A 88 15.46 -3.32 -4.64
C ALA A 88 16.10 -4.71 -4.52
N VAL A 89 16.25 -5.42 -5.64
CA VAL A 89 16.85 -6.77 -5.71
C VAL A 89 17.75 -6.88 -6.93
N CYS A 90 18.96 -7.40 -6.71
CA CYS A 90 19.93 -7.74 -7.75
C CYS A 90 20.22 -9.25 -7.74
N GLN A 91 20.57 -9.82 -8.89
CA GLN A 91 21.05 -11.19 -9.03
C GLN A 91 22.35 -11.21 -9.79
N VAL A 92 23.30 -12.04 -9.34
CA VAL A 92 24.55 -12.32 -10.05
C VAL A 92 24.67 -13.84 -10.24
N PRO A 93 24.50 -14.37 -11.46
CA PRO A 93 24.74 -15.77 -11.75
C PRO A 93 26.23 -16.08 -11.64
N PHE A 94 26.58 -17.19 -10.99
CA PHE A 94 27.97 -17.62 -10.83
C PHE A 94 28.67 -17.88 -12.17
N THR A 95 27.92 -18.24 -13.21
CA THR A 95 28.48 -18.61 -14.53
C THR A 95 28.94 -17.41 -15.35
N SER A 96 28.21 -16.30 -15.31
CA SER A 96 28.56 -15.09 -16.07
C SER A 96 29.26 -14.04 -15.20
N GLY A 97 28.96 -13.99 -13.90
CA GLY A 97 29.34 -12.87 -13.03
C GLY A 97 28.66 -11.54 -13.40
N GLU A 98 27.76 -11.55 -14.40
CA GLU A 98 27.06 -10.36 -14.84
C GLU A 98 25.83 -10.12 -13.96
N SER A 99 25.72 -8.90 -13.43
CA SER A 99 24.58 -8.51 -12.60
C SER A 99 23.31 -8.29 -13.42
N PHE A 100 22.17 -8.77 -12.91
CA PHE A 100 20.83 -8.63 -13.47
C PHE A 100 19.88 -7.96 -12.48
N ILE A 101 19.13 -6.99 -12.97
CA ILE A 101 18.05 -6.35 -12.20
C ILE A 101 16.88 -7.33 -12.08
N LEU A 102 16.43 -7.57 -10.84
CA LEU A 102 15.23 -8.35 -10.58
C LEU A 102 14.03 -7.49 -10.17
N ALA A 103 14.27 -6.37 -9.48
CA ALA A 103 13.20 -5.53 -8.95
C ALA A 103 13.66 -4.10 -8.65
N LYS A 104 12.72 -3.15 -8.73
CA LYS A 104 12.89 -1.75 -8.31
C LYS A 104 11.92 -1.39 -7.17
N HIS A 105 12.30 -0.41 -6.34
CA HIS A 105 11.51 -0.02 -5.17
C HIS A 105 10.17 0.65 -5.49
N ASP A 106 10.07 1.33 -6.63
CA ASP A 106 8.83 1.98 -7.09
C ASP A 106 7.70 0.99 -7.43
N SER A 107 8.04 -0.29 -7.59
CA SER A 107 7.11 -1.37 -7.92
C SER A 107 6.57 -2.16 -6.72
N ALA A 108 6.91 -1.74 -5.50
CA ALA A 108 6.57 -2.46 -4.28
C ALA A 108 5.06 -2.53 -4.06
N VAL A 109 4.54 -3.74 -3.85
CA VAL A 109 3.12 -4.00 -3.55
C VAL A 109 3.02 -5.05 -2.46
N TRP A 110 2.21 -4.78 -1.44
CA TRP A 110 1.90 -5.75 -0.40
C TRP A 110 0.70 -6.61 -0.76
N ILE A 111 0.83 -7.91 -0.54
CA ILE A 111 -0.23 -8.91 -0.62
C ILE A 111 -0.57 -9.34 0.81
N PRO A 112 -1.83 -9.19 1.26
CA PRO A 112 -2.22 -9.55 2.61
C PRO A 112 -2.13 -11.07 2.86
N PRO A 113 -1.99 -11.50 4.13
CA PRO A 113 -2.10 -12.90 4.51
C PRO A 113 -3.40 -13.54 3.99
N ILE A 114 -3.30 -14.72 3.36
CA ILE A 114 -4.47 -15.47 2.90
C ILE A 114 -4.70 -16.67 3.83
N GLY A 115 -5.91 -16.81 4.33
CA GLY A 115 -6.32 -17.94 5.18
C GLY A 115 -5.76 -17.89 6.60
N PHE A 116 -6.07 -18.91 7.38
CA PHE A 116 -5.62 -19.01 8.78
C PHE A 116 -4.13 -19.37 8.83
N GLY A 117 -3.31 -18.50 9.42
CA GLY A 117 -1.85 -18.69 9.51
C GLY A 117 -1.06 -18.28 8.27
N GLY A 118 -1.68 -17.58 7.32
CA GLY A 118 -0.96 -16.99 6.19
C GLY A 118 0.03 -15.90 6.64
N SER A 119 1.00 -15.59 5.77
CA SER A 119 1.94 -14.49 5.96
C SER A 119 1.71 -13.38 4.94
N ALA A 120 1.98 -12.14 5.35
CA ALA A 120 2.01 -11.01 4.41
C ALA A 120 3.17 -11.21 3.42
N THR A 121 2.97 -10.84 2.17
CA THR A 121 3.98 -10.99 1.12
C THR A 121 4.25 -9.65 0.46
N LEU A 122 5.52 -9.23 0.45
CA LEU A 122 5.96 -8.04 -0.26
C LEU A 122 6.42 -8.45 -1.66
N THR A 123 5.79 -7.87 -2.67
CA THR A 123 6.08 -8.15 -4.07
C THR A 123 6.76 -6.96 -4.71
N TYR A 124 7.77 -7.22 -5.53
CA TYR A 124 8.38 -6.25 -6.43
C TYR A 124 8.36 -6.78 -7.85
N THR A 125 8.39 -5.89 -8.83
CA THR A 125 8.38 -6.25 -10.25
C THR A 125 9.39 -5.44 -11.06
N TYR A 126 9.94 -6.06 -12.10
CA TYR A 126 10.73 -5.38 -13.11
C TYR A 126 10.60 -6.12 -14.44
N GLN A 127 9.98 -5.47 -15.42
CA GLN A 127 9.60 -6.11 -16.70
C GLN A 127 8.73 -7.35 -16.43
N THR A 128 9.17 -8.54 -16.84
CA THR A 128 8.47 -9.82 -16.64
C THR A 128 8.85 -10.52 -15.33
N LYS A 129 9.84 -9.99 -14.60
CA LYS A 129 10.34 -10.58 -13.36
C LYS A 129 9.48 -10.17 -12.18
N HIS A 130 9.20 -11.14 -11.32
CA HIS A 130 8.43 -10.98 -10.10
C HIS A 130 9.25 -11.49 -8.91
N VAL A 131 9.51 -10.63 -7.93
CA VAL A 131 10.13 -11.03 -6.67
C VAL A 131 9.05 -11.03 -5.60
N LYS A 132 8.85 -12.17 -4.93
CA LYS A 132 7.87 -12.34 -3.85
C LYS A 132 8.62 -12.67 -2.57
N ILE A 133 8.51 -11.80 -1.57
CA ILE A 133 9.18 -11.95 -0.28
C ILE A 133 8.12 -12.22 0.79
N SER A 134 8.05 -13.46 1.27
CA SER A 134 7.13 -13.87 2.33
C SER A 134 7.68 -13.50 3.70
N MET A 135 6.86 -12.86 4.55
CA MET A 135 7.25 -12.45 5.89
C MET A 135 7.15 -13.62 6.87
N GLN A 136 8.28 -14.08 7.42
CA GLN A 136 8.32 -15.09 8.48
C GLN A 136 8.65 -14.42 9.82
N CYS A 137 7.65 -14.34 10.71
CA CYS A 137 7.81 -13.79 12.04
C CYS A 137 8.65 -14.71 12.95
N THR A 138 9.77 -14.21 13.48
CA THR A 138 10.64 -14.93 14.42
C THR A 138 10.87 -14.08 15.68
N LYS A 139 10.01 -14.23 16.69
CA LYS A 139 10.02 -13.38 17.90
C LYS A 139 11.22 -13.60 18.83
N ASP A 140 11.83 -14.77 18.76
CA ASP A 140 12.84 -15.22 19.73
C ASP A 140 14.29 -15.03 19.26
N THR A 141 14.48 -14.39 18.10
CA THR A 141 15.80 -14.12 17.52
C THR A 141 15.91 -12.66 17.08
N GLU A 142 17.07 -12.07 17.31
CA GLU A 142 17.43 -10.75 16.77
C GLU A 142 18.12 -10.87 15.39
N VAL A 143 18.36 -12.10 14.92
CA VAL A 143 18.98 -12.35 13.62
C VAL A 143 17.92 -12.22 12.53
N ASN A 144 18.22 -11.39 11.53
CA ASN A 144 17.42 -11.27 10.31
C ASN A 144 18.03 -12.16 9.23
N VAL A 145 17.23 -13.03 8.63
CA VAL A 145 17.68 -13.99 7.62
C VAL A 145 16.80 -13.86 6.39
N LEU A 146 17.42 -13.64 5.24
CA LEU A 146 16.78 -13.77 3.94
C LEU A 146 17.12 -15.15 3.36
N GLU A 147 16.12 -15.91 2.95
CA GLU A 147 16.28 -17.21 2.29
C GLU A 147 15.71 -17.16 0.89
N ILE A 148 16.47 -17.61 -0.09
CA ILE A 148 15.99 -17.79 -1.47
C ILE A 148 15.35 -19.16 -1.56
N ILE A 149 14.03 -19.23 -1.78
CA ILE A 149 13.27 -20.48 -1.73
C ILE A 149 13.30 -21.16 -3.09
N SER A 150 12.88 -20.46 -4.14
CA SER A 150 12.77 -21.03 -5.49
C SER A 150 12.58 -19.96 -6.55
N GLU A 151 12.86 -20.31 -7.80
CA GLU A 151 12.33 -19.61 -8.96
C GLU A 151 11.20 -20.48 -9.55
N SER A 152 9.95 -20.11 -9.30
CA SER A 152 8.78 -20.85 -9.79
C SER A 152 7.52 -19.99 -9.81
N PRO A 153 6.84 -19.85 -10.97
CA PRO A 153 7.29 -20.25 -12.31
C PRO A 153 8.54 -19.48 -12.76
N GLN A 154 9.03 -19.71 -13.98
CA GLN A 154 10.17 -18.96 -14.54
C GLN A 154 9.99 -17.45 -14.36
N GLU A 155 11.06 -16.74 -14.01
CA GLU A 155 11.09 -15.30 -13.70
C GLU A 155 10.29 -14.89 -12.44
N THR A 156 9.79 -15.86 -11.65
CA THR A 156 9.16 -15.60 -10.34
C THR A 156 10.04 -16.11 -9.21
N TYR A 157 10.72 -15.19 -8.53
CA TYR A 157 11.65 -15.46 -7.45
C TYR A 157 10.93 -15.40 -6.11
N ASN A 158 10.79 -16.55 -5.47
CA ASN A 158 10.19 -16.70 -4.15
C ASN A 158 11.29 -16.65 -3.09
N MET A 159 11.20 -15.68 -2.19
CA MET A 159 12.12 -15.44 -1.09
C MET A 159 11.34 -15.40 0.21
N LYS A 160 12.04 -15.60 1.33
CA LYS A 160 11.45 -15.59 2.66
C LYS A 160 12.32 -14.76 3.59
N LEU A 161 11.73 -13.78 4.24
CA LEU A 161 12.41 -12.92 5.20
C LEU A 161 12.00 -13.33 6.62
N SER A 162 12.91 -13.98 7.32
CA SER A 162 12.78 -14.35 8.72
C SER A 162 13.33 -13.21 9.58
N SER A 163 12.46 -12.54 10.33
CA SER A 163 12.84 -11.40 11.15
C SER A 163 11.81 -11.16 12.25
N LYS A 164 12.26 -10.50 13.32
CA LYS A 164 11.37 -9.86 14.29
C LYS A 164 10.53 -8.75 13.63
N CYS A 165 11.08 -8.02 12.65
CA CYS A 165 10.34 -6.98 11.91
C CYS A 165 9.24 -7.54 11.02
N ALA A 166 9.33 -8.83 10.65
CA ALA A 166 8.29 -9.52 9.90
C ALA A 166 7.07 -9.88 10.78
N CYS A 167 7.15 -9.69 12.09
CA CYS A 167 6.02 -9.77 13.01
C CYS A 167 5.26 -8.43 13.05
N PHE A 168 3.93 -8.49 13.19
CA PHE A 168 3.15 -7.31 13.56
C PHE A 168 3.69 -6.67 14.85
N ASP A 169 4.01 -5.39 14.76
CA ASP A 169 4.60 -4.54 15.78
C ASP A 169 5.89 -5.10 16.40
N GLY A 170 6.58 -6.00 15.68
CA GLY A 170 7.74 -6.72 16.21
C GLY A 170 9.02 -5.90 16.25
N CYS A 171 9.20 -4.99 15.28
CA CYS A 171 10.35 -4.09 15.28
C CYS A 171 10.09 -2.83 16.08
N LYS A 172 10.70 -2.77 17.26
CA LYS A 172 10.72 -1.60 18.14
C LYS A 172 11.80 -0.60 17.70
N ASN A 173 11.75 -0.15 16.45
CA ASN A 173 12.44 1.07 16.08
C ASN A 173 11.44 2.22 16.16
N LYS A 174 11.48 2.99 17.25
CA LYS A 174 10.99 4.38 17.20
C LYS A 174 12.18 5.21 16.72
N PRO A 175 12.01 6.02 15.66
CA PRO A 175 10.92 6.98 15.59
C PRO A 175 10.01 6.85 14.37
N GLY A 176 8.73 6.69 14.67
CA GLY A 176 7.59 7.05 13.83
C GLY A 176 6.30 6.86 14.65
N PRO A 177 5.52 7.90 15.01
CA PRO A 177 5.79 9.33 14.88
C PRO A 177 6.49 9.90 16.13
N ASP A 178 7.03 11.10 15.98
CA ASP A 178 7.30 12.05 17.05
C ASP A 178 6.19 11.99 18.14
N PRO A 179 6.49 11.86 19.44
CA PRO A 179 5.47 11.98 20.49
C PRO A 179 4.70 13.31 20.44
N ASP A 180 5.21 14.32 19.70
CA ASP A 180 4.54 15.61 19.48
C ASP A 180 3.81 15.73 18.13
N LYS A 181 3.82 14.70 17.27
CA LYS A 181 2.94 14.65 16.08
C LYS A 181 2.02 13.44 16.14
N PRO A 182 0.76 13.61 16.57
CA PRO A 182 -0.22 12.55 16.39
C PRO A 182 -0.27 12.19 14.91
N ASN A 183 -0.12 10.91 14.59
CA ASN A 183 -0.59 10.36 13.32
C ASN A 183 -2.05 10.81 13.21
N LYS A 184 -2.30 11.83 12.40
CA LYS A 184 -3.64 12.17 11.97
C LYS A 184 -4.07 11.05 11.04
N GLY A 185 -4.41 9.89 11.61
CA GLY A 185 -5.47 9.09 11.05
C GLY A 185 -6.63 10.04 10.82
N LEU A 186 -7.28 9.91 9.65
CA LEU A 186 -8.51 10.65 9.39
C LEU A 186 -9.38 10.51 10.64
N SER A 187 -9.69 11.63 11.28
CA SER A 187 -10.55 11.66 12.46
C SER A 187 -11.77 10.79 12.17
N GLY A 188 -12.31 10.08 13.17
CA GLY A 188 -13.53 9.28 12.97
C GLY A 188 -14.63 10.09 12.26
N GLY A 189 -14.67 11.41 12.46
CA GLY A 189 -15.51 12.34 11.71
C GLY A 189 -15.17 12.44 10.22
N ALA A 190 -13.90 12.49 9.84
CA ALA A 190 -13.48 12.51 8.43
C ALA A 190 -13.76 11.17 7.71
N VAL A 191 -13.57 10.03 8.39
CA VAL A 191 -13.94 8.72 7.84
C VAL A 191 -15.47 8.62 7.65
N LEU A 192 -16.25 9.05 8.65
CA LEU A 192 -17.71 9.11 8.55
C LEU A 192 -18.15 10.02 7.40
N LEU A 193 -17.52 11.19 7.23
CA LEU A 193 -17.80 12.09 6.12
C LEU A 193 -17.53 11.44 4.76
N ILE A 194 -16.42 10.73 4.61
CA ILE A 194 -16.09 10.03 3.35
C ILE A 194 -17.16 8.98 3.03
N ILE A 195 -17.58 8.19 4.02
CA ILE A 195 -18.65 7.19 3.85
C ILE A 195 -19.95 7.86 3.41
N VAL A 196 -20.36 8.93 4.07
CA VAL A 196 -21.59 9.68 3.73
C VAL A 196 -21.51 10.24 2.31
N VAL A 197 -20.38 10.81 1.91
CA VAL A 197 -20.17 11.35 0.56
C VAL A 197 -20.30 10.26 -0.50
N VAL A 198 -19.68 9.09 -0.29
CA VAL A 198 -19.79 7.96 -1.22
C VAL A 198 -21.24 7.47 -1.35
N LEU A 199 -21.96 7.34 -0.23
CA LEU A 199 -23.37 6.94 -0.24
C LEU A 199 -24.25 7.96 -0.98
N VAL A 200 -23.98 9.25 -0.82
CA VAL A 200 -24.66 10.33 -1.56
C VAL A 200 -24.43 10.20 -3.07
N PHE A 201 -23.19 9.94 -3.51
CA PHE A 201 -22.91 9.75 -4.94
C PHE A 201 -23.64 8.53 -5.51
N ILE A 202 -23.65 7.40 -4.79
CA ILE A 202 -24.37 6.20 -5.23
C ILE A 202 -25.88 6.48 -5.33
N TYR A 203 -26.44 7.16 -4.32
CA TYR A 203 -27.84 7.57 -4.31
C TYR A 203 -28.17 8.46 -5.52
N LEU A 204 -27.39 9.52 -5.76
CA LEU A 204 -27.60 10.44 -6.88
C LEU A 204 -27.49 9.71 -8.23
N ILE A 205 -26.45 8.90 -8.45
CA ILE A 205 -26.25 8.19 -9.73
C ILE A 205 -27.41 7.22 -10.02
N THR A 206 -27.82 6.44 -9.01
CA THR A 206 -28.88 5.44 -9.16
C THR A 206 -30.23 6.11 -9.43
N PHE A 207 -30.57 7.16 -8.67
CA PHE A 207 -31.84 7.87 -8.83
C PHE A 207 -31.88 8.75 -10.09
N MET A 208 -30.78 9.41 -10.46
CA MET A 208 -30.71 10.17 -11.71
C MET A 208 -30.87 9.25 -12.92
N SER A 209 -30.24 8.07 -12.88
CA SER A 209 -30.42 7.06 -13.93
C SER A 209 -31.88 6.60 -14.01
N PHE A 210 -32.51 6.32 -12.87
CA PHE A 210 -33.92 5.93 -12.83
C PHE A 210 -34.84 7.03 -13.38
N ASN A 211 -34.68 8.28 -12.94
CA ASN A 211 -35.50 9.41 -13.40
C ASN A 211 -35.29 9.72 -14.89
N LYS A 212 -34.06 9.57 -15.40
CA LYS A 212 -33.75 9.78 -16.82
C LYS A 212 -34.34 8.67 -17.70
N PHE A 213 -34.15 7.40 -17.34
CA PHE A 213 -34.51 6.28 -18.22
C PHE A 213 -35.95 5.78 -18.06
N LYS A 214 -36.59 5.98 -16.89
CA LYS A 214 -37.97 5.52 -16.65
C LYS A 214 -38.99 6.64 -16.63
N ARG A 215 -38.58 7.87 -16.32
CA ARG A 215 -39.49 9.02 -16.17
C ARG A 215 -39.26 10.13 -17.19
N GLU A 216 -38.30 9.94 -18.10
CA GLU A 216 -37.93 10.89 -19.16
C GLU A 216 -37.70 12.31 -18.65
N ALA A 217 -37.28 12.44 -17.39
CA ALA A 217 -37.05 13.74 -16.78
C ALA A 217 -35.88 14.43 -17.47
N THR A 218 -36.02 15.73 -17.75
CA THR A 218 -35.01 16.54 -18.45
C THR A 218 -34.53 17.70 -17.58
N GLY A 219 -33.30 18.14 -17.80
CA GLY A 219 -32.73 19.29 -17.07
C GLY A 219 -32.56 19.00 -15.57
N LEU A 220 -32.87 20.00 -14.74
CA LEU A 220 -32.67 19.92 -13.28
C LEU A 220 -33.68 19.02 -12.56
N ASP A 221 -34.74 18.57 -13.23
CA ASP A 221 -35.73 17.65 -12.66
C ASP A 221 -35.24 16.19 -12.61
N ILE A 222 -34.07 15.90 -13.18
CA ILE A 222 -33.41 14.59 -13.06
C ILE A 222 -32.94 14.34 -11.62
N LEU A 223 -32.60 15.41 -10.89
CA LEU A 223 -32.09 15.32 -9.52
C LEU A 223 -33.18 14.86 -8.54
N PRO A 224 -32.94 13.80 -7.76
CA PRO A 224 -33.88 13.39 -6.73
C PRO A 224 -33.96 14.45 -5.63
N HIS A 225 -35.17 14.82 -5.18
CA HIS A 225 -35.37 15.83 -4.13
C HIS A 225 -34.66 17.16 -4.43
N ARG A 226 -34.83 17.69 -5.66
CA ARG A 226 -34.14 18.89 -6.17
C ARG A 226 -34.11 20.08 -5.20
N SER A 227 -35.20 20.30 -4.44
CA SER A 227 -35.33 21.43 -3.51
C SER A 227 -34.30 21.35 -2.38
N PHE A 228 -33.97 20.15 -1.92
CA PHE A 228 -32.92 19.92 -0.93
C PHE A 228 -31.53 20.20 -1.50
N TRP A 229 -31.19 19.64 -2.67
CA TRP A 229 -29.84 19.77 -3.23
C TRP A 229 -29.50 21.18 -3.71
N ILE A 230 -30.49 21.93 -4.20
CA ILE A 230 -30.29 23.32 -4.64
C ILE A 230 -30.20 24.28 -3.44
N SER A 231 -30.85 23.96 -2.32
CA SER A 231 -30.78 24.78 -1.09
C SER A 231 -29.54 24.48 -0.23
N LEU A 232 -28.94 23.29 -0.36
CA LEU A 232 -27.78 22.85 0.42
C LEU A 232 -26.56 23.83 0.36
N PRO A 233 -26.15 24.38 -0.80
CA PRO A 233 -25.06 25.36 -0.85
C PRO A 233 -25.42 26.68 -0.14
N GLY A 234 -26.69 27.07 -0.20
CA GLY A 234 -27.23 28.24 0.50
C GLY A 234 -27.12 28.09 2.02
N TYR A 235 -27.60 26.97 2.57
CA TYR A 235 -27.48 26.67 4.00
C TYR A 235 -26.03 26.58 4.47
N SER A 236 -25.13 26.08 3.62
CA SER A 236 -23.70 26.01 3.94
C SER A 236 -23.08 27.41 4.02
N LYS A 237 -23.41 28.30 3.08
CA LYS A 237 -22.99 29.70 3.08
C LYS A 237 -23.49 30.43 4.34
N ASP A 238 -24.76 30.25 4.68
CA ASP A 238 -25.37 30.90 5.85
C ASP A 238 -24.70 30.44 7.15
N GLY A 239 -24.38 29.14 7.28
CA GLY A 239 -23.62 28.60 8.40
C GLY A 239 -22.21 29.19 8.52
N VAL A 240 -21.49 29.32 7.40
CA VAL A 240 -20.15 29.94 7.38
C VAL A 240 -20.22 31.41 7.79
N ILE A 241 -21.17 32.17 7.23
CA ILE A 241 -21.38 33.60 7.58
C ILE A 241 -21.69 33.75 9.07
N PHE A 242 -22.55 32.91 9.62
CA PHE A 242 -22.90 32.94 11.05
C PHE A 242 -21.67 32.72 11.94
N ILE A 243 -20.83 31.73 11.61
CA ILE A 243 -19.59 31.46 12.36
C ILE A 243 -18.61 32.65 12.24
N PHE A 244 -18.40 33.19 11.04
CA PHE A 244 -17.54 34.35 10.83
C PHE A 244 -18.04 35.59 11.57
N GLN A 245 -19.33 35.90 11.52
CA GLN A 245 -19.92 37.05 12.22
C GLN A 245 -19.71 36.93 13.74
N LYS A 246 -19.89 35.72 14.29
CA LYS A 246 -19.67 35.45 15.71
C LYS A 246 -18.20 35.54 16.12
N LEU A 247 -17.27 35.05 15.28
CA LEU A 247 -15.82 35.17 15.51
C LEU A 247 -15.31 36.61 15.38
N THR A 248 -15.95 37.44 14.55
CA THR A 248 -15.52 38.83 14.30
C THR A 248 -16.20 39.85 15.23
N ASN A 249 -17.05 39.39 16.17
CA ASN A 249 -17.80 40.20 17.13
C ASN A 249 -18.57 41.38 16.49
N LYS A 250 -18.98 41.22 15.23
CA LYS A 250 -19.86 42.16 14.54
C LYS A 250 -21.29 41.68 14.81
N GLY A 251 -22.03 42.42 15.64
CA GLY A 251 -23.38 42.04 16.09
C GLY A 251 -24.26 41.59 14.93
N ALA A 252 -24.73 40.35 14.98
CA ALA A 252 -25.57 39.76 13.95
C ALA A 252 -27.00 40.30 14.07
N THR A 253 -27.42 41.16 13.15
CA THR A 253 -28.83 41.52 12.97
C THR A 253 -29.41 40.62 11.88
N TYR A 254 -30.34 39.74 12.25
CA TYR A 254 -31.07 38.89 11.30
C TYR A 254 -32.08 39.76 10.54
N GLN A 255 -32.05 39.75 9.21
CA GLN A 255 -33.19 40.15 8.39
C GLN A 255 -33.89 38.85 7.95
N THR A 256 -35.03 38.56 8.55
CA THR A 256 -35.93 37.49 8.10
C THR A 256 -36.52 37.90 6.77
N VAL A 257 -36.27 37.11 5.73
CA VAL A 257 -37.05 37.14 4.47
C VAL A 257 -38.17 36.13 4.58
#